data_AF-A0AAD8VJ60-F1
#
_entry.id   AF-A0AAD8VJ60-F1
#
_cell.length_a   1.000
_cell.length_b   1.000
_cell.length_c   1.000
_cell.angle_alpha   90.00
_cell.angle_beta   90.00
_cell.angle_gamma   90.00
#
_symmetry.space_group_name_H-M   'P 1'
#
loop_
_entity.id
_entity.type
_entity.pdbx_description
1 polymer ?
#
loop_
_entity_poly.entity_id
_entity_poly.type
_entity_poly.pdbx_seq_one_letter_code
_entity_poly.pdbx_strand_id
1 'polypeptide(L)'
;MSVQELFYSVEATISVEVTDGSWPDGFLGEFSASTDSLPDMKVNLLKCGDDKLPIDDDGKIQLTRKVVSVELEGFLRVSIMAHRVNGKRLKSREAVFAPKRSGTSSNSKIRVGSCRLEVTISWSLLAFGP
;
A
#
# COMPACT_ATOMS: atom_id res chain seq x y z
N MET A 1 -0.29 -10.24 18.57
CA MET A 1 1.09 -10.63 18.29
C MET A 1 1.69 -11.28 19.52
N SER A 2 1.74 -12.61 19.53
CA SER A 2 2.56 -13.35 20.48
C SER A 2 4.02 -13.35 20.01
N VAL A 3 4.98 -13.55 20.91
CA VAL A 3 6.43 -13.56 20.58
C VAL A 3 6.80 -14.66 19.57
N GLN A 4 5.97 -15.70 19.43
CA GLN A 4 6.17 -16.77 18.44
C GLN A 4 5.80 -16.35 17.00
N GLU A 5 4.91 -15.37 16.81
CA GLU A 5 4.48 -14.90 15.48
C GLU A 5 5.54 -13.99 14.82
N LEU A 6 6.47 -13.42 15.59
CA LEU A 6 7.58 -12.59 15.08
C LEU A 6 8.66 -13.38 14.34
N PHE A 7 8.75 -14.70 14.54
CA PHE A 7 9.76 -15.54 13.86
C PHE A 7 9.40 -15.89 12.40
N TYR A 8 8.18 -15.55 11.97
CA TYR A 8 7.68 -15.84 10.62
C TYR A 8 7.11 -14.60 9.95
N SER A 9 7.67 -13.43 10.20
CA SER A 9 7.30 -12.21 9.48
C SER A 9 8.46 -11.59 8.72
N VAL A 10 8.11 -10.78 7.72
CA VAL A 10 9.01 -9.95 6.94
C VAL A 10 8.55 -8.51 7.03
N GLU A 11 9.51 -7.60 6.99
CA GLU A 11 9.24 -6.19 6.77
C GLU A 11 8.90 -5.98 5.29
N ALA A 12 7.84 -5.22 5.04
CA ALA A 12 7.41 -4.80 3.72
C ALA A 12 7.41 -3.27 3.65
N THR A 13 8.38 -2.73 2.92
CA THR A 13 8.42 -1.30 2.59
C THR A 13 7.64 -1.07 1.29
N ILE A 14 6.62 -0.23 1.36
CA ILE A 14 5.64 0.05 0.33
C ILE A 14 5.97 1.39 -0.34
N SER A 15 6.07 1.36 -1.67
CA SER A 15 6.13 2.53 -2.53
C SER A 15 4.96 2.50 -3.49
N VAL A 16 4.40 3.67 -3.80
CA VAL A 16 3.37 3.82 -4.84
C VAL A 16 3.75 4.98 -5.73
N GLU A 17 3.66 4.78 -7.04
CA GLU A 17 4.02 5.78 -8.05
C GLU A 17 2.92 5.91 -9.10
N VAL A 18 2.76 7.12 -9.64
CA VAL A 18 1.90 7.37 -10.79
C VAL A 18 2.71 7.10 -12.05
N THR A 19 2.32 6.07 -12.80
CA THR A 19 3.04 5.66 -14.02
C THR A 19 2.43 6.22 -15.30
N ASP A 20 1.15 6.61 -15.26
CA ASP A 20 0.43 7.21 -16.38
C ASP A 20 -0.84 7.93 -15.91
N GLY A 21 -1.28 8.94 -16.66
CA GLY A 21 -2.44 9.75 -16.36
C GLY A 21 -2.31 10.61 -15.11
N SER A 22 -3.44 11.06 -14.57
CA SER A 22 -3.51 11.92 -13.39
C SER A 22 -4.58 11.45 -12.41
N TRP A 23 -4.35 11.68 -11.12
CA TRP A 23 -5.37 11.44 -10.10
C TRP A 23 -6.63 12.28 -10.41
N PRO A 24 -7.84 11.71 -10.27
CA PRO A 24 -9.05 12.43 -10.64
C PRO A 24 -9.33 13.63 -9.71
N ASP A 25 -9.59 14.80 -10.29
CA ASP A 25 -9.90 16.03 -9.56
C ASP A 25 -11.16 15.89 -8.69
N GLY A 26 -11.14 16.51 -7.51
CA GLY A 26 -12.25 16.44 -6.56
C GLY A 26 -12.41 15.08 -5.87
N PHE A 27 -11.37 14.24 -5.86
CA PHE A 27 -11.33 12.97 -5.13
C PHE A 27 -10.19 12.94 -4.10
N LEU A 28 -10.54 12.62 -2.85
CA LEU A 28 -9.59 12.36 -1.77
C LEU A 28 -9.02 10.95 -1.91
N GLY A 29 -7.69 10.83 -1.88
CA GLY A 29 -6.99 9.56 -1.89
C GLY A 29 -6.84 8.94 -0.50
N GLU A 30 -7.15 7.66 -0.37
CA GLU A 30 -6.90 6.87 0.83
C GLU A 30 -6.19 5.57 0.46
N PHE A 31 -5.03 5.34 1.09
CA PHE A 31 -4.15 4.20 0.86
C PHE A 31 -3.99 3.47 2.18
N SER A 32 -4.18 2.15 2.18
CA SER A 32 -4.04 1.33 3.38
C SER A 32 -3.44 -0.02 3.06
N ALA A 33 -2.76 -0.61 4.04
CA ALA A 33 -2.28 -1.98 3.99
C ALA A 33 -3.00 -2.85 5.03
N SER A 34 -3.20 -4.11 4.71
CA SER A 34 -3.65 -5.14 5.66
C SER A 34 -3.02 -6.48 5.32
N THR A 35 -2.98 -7.37 6.32
CA THR A 35 -2.52 -8.75 6.19
C THR A 35 -3.69 -9.71 6.31
N ASP A 36 -3.53 -10.95 5.85
CA ASP A 36 -4.61 -11.95 5.94
C ASP A 36 -4.81 -12.44 7.37
N SER A 37 -3.76 -12.38 8.20
CA SER A 37 -3.85 -12.65 9.65
C SER A 37 -4.73 -11.64 10.40
N LEU A 38 -4.81 -10.40 9.93
CA LEU A 38 -5.54 -9.29 10.57
C LEU A 38 -6.30 -8.47 9.52
N PRO A 39 -7.33 -9.04 8.85
CA PRO A 39 -8.00 -8.40 7.72
C PRO A 39 -8.75 -7.12 8.11
N ASP A 40 -9.22 -7.05 9.36
CA ASP A 40 -9.91 -5.87 9.90
C ASP A 40 -8.96 -4.76 10.37
N MET A 41 -7.68 -5.08 10.56
CA MET A 41 -6.68 -4.13 11.06
C MET A 41 -5.92 -3.49 9.90
N LYS A 42 -6.42 -2.35 9.41
CA LYS A 42 -5.81 -1.60 8.32
C LYS A 42 -4.81 -0.59 8.83
N VAL A 43 -3.58 -0.67 8.33
CA VAL A 43 -2.57 0.38 8.49
C VAL A 43 -2.84 1.45 7.44
N ASN A 44 -3.25 2.65 7.86
CA ASN A 44 -3.36 3.78 6.94
C ASN A 44 -1.97 4.23 6.50
N LEU A 45 -1.69 4.13 5.20
CA LEU A 45 -0.42 4.53 4.58
C LEU A 45 -0.43 6.00 4.17
N LEU A 46 -1.59 6.46 3.70
CA LEU A 46 -1.87 7.85 3.37
C LEU A 46 -3.37 8.08 3.46
N LYS A 47 -3.75 9.21 4.06
CA LYS A 47 -5.07 9.79 3.91
C LYS A 47 -4.89 11.23 3.46
N CYS A 48 -5.22 11.49 2.21
CA CYS A 48 -5.07 12.82 1.63
C CYS A 48 -6.13 13.76 2.21
N GLY A 49 -5.69 14.90 2.73
CA GLY A 49 -6.59 15.95 3.25
C GLY A 49 -7.19 16.81 2.13
N ASP A 50 -6.50 16.90 1.00
CA ASP A 50 -6.88 17.68 -0.17
C ASP A 50 -7.26 16.75 -1.34
N ASP A 51 -7.78 17.31 -2.43
CA ASP A 51 -8.16 16.56 -3.63
C ASP A 51 -6.99 16.24 -4.57
N LYS A 52 -5.76 16.58 -4.16
CA LYS A 52 -4.52 16.32 -4.90
C LYS A 52 -3.61 15.40 -4.12
N LEU A 53 -3.15 14.32 -4.77
CA LEU A 53 -2.15 13.44 -4.16
C LEU A 53 -0.83 14.18 -3.94
N PRO A 54 -0.16 13.99 -2.79
CA PRO A 54 1.17 14.50 -2.57
C PRO A 54 2.15 13.64 -3.36
N ILE A 55 2.57 14.13 -4.53
CA ILE A 55 3.51 13.45 -5.43
C ILE A 55 4.83 14.22 -5.38
N ASP A 56 5.95 13.50 -5.28
CA ASP A 56 7.29 14.10 -5.34
C ASP A 56 7.81 14.25 -6.78
N ASP A 57 9.01 14.82 -6.91
CA ASP A 57 9.66 15.06 -8.21
C ASP A 57 9.96 13.76 -8.98
N ASP A 58 9.99 12.60 -8.30
CA ASP A 58 10.20 11.27 -8.89
C ASP A 58 8.86 10.60 -9.29
N GLY A 59 7.72 11.27 -9.13
CA GLY A 59 6.40 10.71 -9.42
C GLY A 59 5.86 9.74 -8.36
N LYS A 60 6.52 9.65 -7.20
CA LYS A 60 6.09 8.80 -6.09
C LYS A 60 5.12 9.53 -5.18
N ILE A 61 4.10 8.80 -4.75
CA ILE A 61 3.16 9.29 -3.76
C ILE A 61 3.86 9.28 -2.39
N GLN A 62 3.87 10.44 -1.74
CA GLN A 62 4.43 10.64 -0.42
C GLN A 62 3.49 10.06 0.65
N LEU A 63 3.64 8.76 0.89
CA LEU A 63 2.95 8.07 1.98
C LEU A 63 3.45 8.56 3.34
N THR A 64 2.54 8.73 4.30
CA THR A 64 2.87 9.09 5.69
C THR A 64 3.44 7.90 6.45
N ARG A 65 3.04 6.68 6.09
CA ARG A 65 3.60 5.42 6.58
C ARG A 65 3.91 4.51 5.38
N LYS A 66 5.08 3.89 5.41
CA LYS A 66 5.59 3.09 4.29
C LYS A 66 5.88 1.64 4.67
N VAL A 67 5.96 1.31 5.95
CA VAL A 67 6.47 0.01 6.40
C VAL A 67 5.40 -0.73 7.19
N VAL A 68 5.20 -2.02 6.88
CA VAL A 68 4.34 -2.94 7.63
C VAL A 68 5.04 -4.28 7.86
N SER A 69 4.68 -4.99 8.92
CA SER A 69 5.08 -6.37 9.15
C SER A 69 4.06 -7.31 8.51
N VAL A 70 4.53 -8.32 7.79
CA VAL A 70 3.67 -9.27 7.07
C VAL A 70 4.10 -10.68 7.42
N GLU A 71 3.16 -11.55 7.78
CA GLU A 71 3.43 -12.97 7.93
C GLU A 71 4.00 -13.58 6.62
N LEU A 72 4.93 -14.53 6.73
CA LEU A 72 5.49 -15.26 5.59
C LEU A 72 4.46 -16.22 4.96
N GLU A 73 3.51 -16.69 5.75
CA GLU A 73 2.41 -17.55 5.31
C GLU A 73 1.11 -16.75 5.27
N GLY A 74 0.95 -15.96 4.21
CA GLY A 74 -0.21 -15.09 4.01
C GLY A 74 -0.01 -14.17 2.83
N PHE A 75 -0.71 -13.03 2.85
CA PHE A 75 -0.63 -12.03 1.79
C PHE A 75 -0.66 -10.62 2.36
N LEU A 76 0.11 -9.72 1.73
CA LEU A 76 -0.04 -8.29 1.90
C LEU A 76 -1.05 -7.75 0.90
N ARG A 77 -2.05 -7.04 1.38
CA ARG A 77 -3.04 -6.33 0.56
C ARG A 77 -2.82 -4.84 0.68
N VAL A 78 -2.58 -4.17 -0.44
CA VAL A 78 -2.53 -2.71 -0.52
C VAL A 78 -3.81 -2.23 -1.20
N SER A 79 -4.66 -1.57 -0.43
CA SER A 79 -5.94 -1.03 -0.86
C SER A 79 -5.82 0.46 -1.17
N ILE A 80 -6.37 0.85 -2.31
CA ILE A 80 -6.36 2.22 -2.83
C ILE A 80 -7.81 2.62 -3.10
N MET A 81 -8.25 3.69 -2.42
CA MET A 81 -9.59 4.23 -2.51
C MET A 81 -9.55 5.70 -2.94
N ALA A 82 -10.53 6.07 -3.75
CA ALA A 82 -10.79 7.45 -4.14
C ALA A 82 -12.21 7.84 -3.70
N HIS A 83 -12.32 8.83 -2.82
CA HIS A 83 -13.60 9.32 -2.31
C HIS A 83 -13.91 10.66 -2.95
N ARG A 84 -15.07 10.81 -3.59
CA ARG A 84 -15.48 12.13 -4.07
C ARG A 84 -15.78 13.00 -2.86
N VAL A 85 -15.37 14.27 -2.90
CA VAL A 85 -15.55 15.21 -1.79
C VAL A 85 -17.03 15.35 -1.36
N ASN A 86 -17.98 15.11 -2.28
CA ASN A 86 -19.42 15.08 -2.01
C ASN A 86 -19.99 13.68 -1.67
N GLY A 87 -19.16 12.77 -1.16
CA GLY A 87 -19.57 11.52 -0.51
C GLY A 87 -19.71 10.30 -1.41
N LYS A 88 -19.54 10.42 -2.74
CA LYS A 88 -19.59 9.27 -3.65
C LYS A 88 -18.22 8.57 -3.73
N ARG A 89 -18.13 7.31 -3.31
CA ARG A 89 -16.90 6.52 -3.43
C ARG A 89 -16.70 5.97 -4.85
N LEU A 90 -15.52 6.17 -5.44
CA LEU A 90 -15.07 5.36 -6.58
C LEU A 90 -14.61 3.99 -6.07
N LYS A 91 -14.83 2.94 -6.88
CA LYS A 91 -14.49 1.56 -6.51
C LYS A 91 -13.08 1.46 -5.91
N SER A 92 -12.97 0.76 -4.77
CA SER A 92 -11.70 0.34 -4.19
C SER A 92 -10.92 -0.53 -5.19
N ARG A 93 -9.62 -0.33 -5.24
CA ARG A 93 -8.67 -1.22 -5.91
C ARG A 93 -7.78 -1.87 -4.87
N GLU A 94 -7.31 -3.06 -5.17
CA GLU A 94 -6.42 -3.81 -4.28
C GLU A 94 -5.30 -4.43 -5.11
N ALA A 95 -4.07 -4.32 -4.61
CA ALA A 95 -2.92 -5.10 -5.05
C ALA A 95 -2.60 -6.12 -3.96
N VAL A 96 -2.47 -7.39 -4.34
CA VAL A 96 -2.17 -8.50 -3.43
C VAL A 96 -0.77 -9.01 -3.74
N PHE A 97 0.04 -9.20 -2.70
CA PHE A 97 1.42 -9.63 -2.81
C PHE A 97 1.71 -10.81 -1.89
N ALA A 98 2.33 -11.85 -2.44
CA ALA A 98 2.93 -12.90 -1.63
C ALA A 98 4.22 -12.37 -0.98
N PRO A 99 4.41 -12.56 0.33
CA PRO A 99 5.60 -12.14 1.06
C PRO A 99 6.85 -12.86 0.54
N LYS A 100 7.99 -12.18 0.59
CA LYS A 100 9.30 -12.76 0.27
C LYS A 100 10.27 -12.48 1.41
N ARG A 101 11.25 -13.37 1.60
CA ARG A 101 12.33 -13.16 2.58
C ARG A 101 13.25 -11.99 2.21
N SER A 102 13.37 -11.68 0.92
CA SER A 102 14.12 -10.55 0.40
C SER A 102 13.70 -10.21 -1.03
N GLY A 103 14.13 -9.04 -1.51
CA GLY A 103 13.94 -8.60 -2.89
C GLY A 103 12.69 -7.74 -3.06
N THR A 104 12.18 -7.65 -4.28
CA THR A 104 11.08 -6.73 -4.62
C THR A 104 9.92 -7.46 -5.30
N SER A 105 8.72 -6.92 -5.18
CA SER A 105 7.53 -7.32 -5.95
C SER A 105 6.76 -6.07 -6.37
N SER A 106 6.26 -6.01 -7.60
CA SER A 106 5.51 -4.85 -8.08
C SER A 106 4.20 -5.25 -8.77
N ASN A 107 3.24 -4.32 -8.80
CA ASN A 107 1.97 -4.46 -9.49
C ASN A 107 1.55 -3.14 -10.13
N SER A 108 1.62 -3.10 -11.47
CA SER A 108 1.27 -1.94 -12.32
C SER A 108 -0.14 -1.98 -12.91
N LYS A 109 -0.97 -2.93 -12.48
CA LYS A 109 -2.33 -3.11 -13.00
C LYS A 109 -3.37 -2.26 -12.27
N ILE A 110 -2.96 -1.44 -11.28
CA ILE A 110 -3.88 -0.64 -10.49
C ILE A 110 -4.28 0.62 -11.28
N ARG A 111 -5.58 0.81 -11.43
CA ARG A 111 -6.15 1.96 -12.15
C ARG A 111 -7.32 2.57 -11.41
N VAL A 112 -7.23 3.89 -11.18
CA VAL A 112 -8.25 4.74 -10.56
C VAL A 112 -8.63 5.83 -11.56
N GLY A 113 -9.76 5.66 -12.26
CA GLY A 113 -10.11 6.55 -13.38
C GLY A 113 -9.09 6.43 -14.52
N SER A 114 -8.49 7.56 -14.91
CA SER A 114 -7.36 7.62 -15.84
C SER A 114 -6.00 7.36 -15.19
N CYS A 115 -5.88 7.53 -13.86
CA CYS A 115 -4.63 7.36 -13.13
C CYS A 115 -4.21 5.89 -13.08
N ARG A 116 -3.01 5.60 -13.57
CA ARG A 116 -2.36 4.30 -13.44
C ARG A 116 -1.32 4.37 -12.34
N LEU A 117 -1.36 3.39 -11.46
CA LEU A 117 -0.49 3.30 -10.31
C LEU A 117 0.32 2.01 -10.37
N GLU A 118 1.61 2.12 -10.05
CA GLU A 118 2.44 0.97 -9.70
C GLU A 118 2.64 0.94 -8.18
N VAL A 119 2.37 -0.21 -7.58
CA VAL A 119 2.67 -0.49 -6.18
C VAL A 119 3.87 -1.41 -6.13
N THR A 120 4.89 -1.01 -5.40
CA THR A 120 6.15 -1.75 -5.26
C THR A 120 6.43 -2.04 -3.80
N ILE A 121 6.72 -3.30 -3.50
CA ILE A 121 7.04 -3.79 -2.16
C ILE A 121 8.50 -4.24 -2.15
N SER A 122 9.32 -3.60 -1.32
CA SER A 122 10.66 -4.05 -0.97
C SER A 122 10.60 -4.87 0.32
N TRP A 123 11.02 -6.13 0.23
CA TRP A 123 10.94 -7.11 1.31
C TRP A 123 12.28 -7.29 2.00
N SER A 124 12.25 -7.42 3.31
CA SER A 124 13.41 -7.80 4.12
C SER A 124 12.99 -8.70 5.29
N LEU A 125 13.80 -9.73 5.56
CA LEU A 125 13.67 -10.50 6.78
C LEU A 125 14.03 -9.61 7.98
N LEU A 126 13.18 -9.65 9.01
CA LEU A 126 13.55 -9.14 10.31
C LEU A 126 14.59 -10.09 10.90
N ALA A 127 15.85 -9.66 10.91
CA ALA A 127 16.91 -10.42 11.56
C ALA A 127 16.75 -10.26 13.07
N PHE A 128 16.31 -11.33 13.75
CA PHE A 128 16.46 -11.43 15.19
C PHE A 128 17.88 -11.91 15.48
N GLY A 129 18.63 -11.13 16.27
CA GLY A 129 19.93 -11.54 16.77
C GLY A 129 19.82 -12.78 17.68
N PRO A 130 20.95 -13.49 17.92
CA PRO A 130 20.99 -14.66 18.80
C PRO A 130 20.61 -14.33 20.25
#